data_AF-R1F380-F1
#
_entry.id   AF-R1F380-F1
#
_cell.length_a   1.000
_cell.length_b   1.000
_cell.length_c   1.000
_cell.angle_alpha   90.00
_cell.angle_beta   90.00
_cell.angle_gamma   90.00
#
_symmetry.space_group_name_H-M   'P 1'
#
loop_
_entity.id
_entity.type
_entity.pdbx_description
1 polymer ?
#
loop_
_entity_poly.entity_id
_entity_poly.type
_entity_poly.pdbx_seq_one_letter_code
_entity_poly.pdbx_strand_id
1 'polypeptide(L)'
;MTLADEIERSGAFRDVIRASNRQESEIARLRDAFAAKSNRGERKLKLYHGTSLDAALRIESQGFQASATGCLGPGVYLARADKALRFAQEGGRHGGAEGGLVEVLVRFKNPKFVAADDDTWQAEGYDACRAEETSASQNMEWCVLHPSHTRPNFRVAVLLKYRSNAHDVVEGTYADDPGPIGSLRKLLGGR
;
A
#
# COMPACT_ATOMS: atom_id res chain seq x y z
N MET A 1 49.43 -42.44 -17.96
CA MET A 1 48.46 -41.33 -17.96
C MET A 1 47.38 -41.71 -18.96
N THR A 2 46.12 -41.74 -18.54
CA THR A 2 45.01 -42.24 -19.36
C THR A 2 44.44 -41.13 -20.26
N LEU A 3 43.74 -41.50 -21.32
CA LEU A 3 43.08 -40.53 -22.22
C LEU A 3 42.09 -39.63 -21.46
N ALA A 4 41.44 -40.16 -20.43
CA ALA A 4 40.57 -39.41 -19.52
C ALA A 4 41.35 -38.34 -18.74
N ASP A 5 42.56 -38.68 -18.25
CA ASP A 5 43.41 -37.74 -17.52
C ASP A 5 43.93 -36.57 -18.39
N GLU A 6 44.05 -36.76 -19.70
CA GLU A 6 44.40 -35.70 -20.66
C GLU A 6 43.21 -34.80 -20.98
N ILE A 7 42.02 -35.38 -21.16
CA ILE A 7 40.79 -34.62 -21.41
C ILE A 7 40.47 -33.71 -20.21
N GLU A 8 40.56 -34.23 -18.99
CA GLU A 8 40.33 -33.45 -17.77
C GLU A 8 41.35 -32.32 -17.59
N ARG A 9 42.59 -32.51 -18.07
CA ARG A 9 43.63 -31.48 -18.03
C ARG A 9 43.56 -30.48 -19.18
N SER A 10 42.81 -30.79 -20.24
CA SER A 10 42.68 -29.95 -21.42
C SER A 10 42.04 -28.60 -21.08
N GLY A 11 42.53 -27.53 -21.73
CA GLY A 11 41.94 -26.19 -21.58
C GLY A 11 40.47 -26.15 -21.98
N ALA A 12 40.11 -26.90 -23.04
CA ALA A 12 38.73 -26.99 -23.54
C ALA A 12 37.76 -27.55 -22.48
N PHE A 13 38.14 -28.62 -21.77
CA PHE A 13 37.30 -29.17 -20.70
C PHE A 13 37.12 -28.18 -19.55
N ARG A 14 38.20 -27.49 -19.15
CA ARG A 14 38.14 -26.45 -18.10
C ARG A 14 37.24 -25.28 -18.48
N ASP A 15 37.24 -24.88 -19.75
CA ASP A 15 36.39 -23.81 -20.24
C ASP A 15 34.91 -24.20 -20.26
N VAL A 16 34.58 -25.45 -20.61
CA VAL A 16 33.21 -26.00 -20.53
C VAL A 16 32.71 -26.00 -19.09
N ILE A 17 33.52 -26.48 -18.14
CA ILE A 17 33.15 -26.48 -16.71
C ILE A 17 32.95 -25.04 -16.21
N ARG A 18 33.81 -24.10 -16.60
CA ARG A 18 33.67 -22.68 -16.22
C ARG A 18 32.38 -22.06 -16.78
N ALA A 19 32.01 -22.37 -18.02
CA ALA A 19 30.78 -21.92 -18.64
C ALA A 19 29.54 -22.49 -17.92
N SER A 20 29.54 -23.80 -17.63
CA SER A 20 28.47 -24.46 -16.88
C SER A 20 28.28 -23.85 -15.48
N ASN A 21 29.38 -23.64 -14.75
CA ASN A 21 29.33 -23.02 -13.42
C ASN A 21 28.82 -21.57 -13.46
N ARG A 22 29.09 -20.83 -14.56
CA ARG A 22 28.56 -19.48 -14.75
C ARG A 22 27.05 -19.50 -14.99
N GLN A 23 26.56 -20.42 -15.82
CA GLN A 23 25.12 -20.61 -16.05
C GLN A 23 24.38 -21.01 -14.77
N GLU A 24 24.91 -21.96 -13.99
CA GLU A 24 24.33 -22.36 -12.70
C GLU A 24 24.27 -21.18 -11.71
N SER A 25 25.33 -20.37 -11.66
CA SER A 25 25.36 -19.15 -10.83
C SER A 25 24.31 -18.12 -11.25
N GLU A 26 24.07 -17.98 -12.54
CA GLU A 26 23.06 -17.05 -13.07
C GLU A 26 21.63 -17.55 -12.81
N ILE A 27 21.38 -18.84 -12.98
CA ILE A 27 20.10 -19.48 -12.63
C ILE A 27 19.83 -19.35 -11.12
N ALA A 28 20.83 -19.56 -10.27
CA ALA A 28 20.70 -19.37 -8.82
C ALA A 28 20.33 -17.93 -8.47
N ARG A 29 21.01 -16.94 -9.06
CA ARG A 29 20.67 -15.51 -8.86
C ARG A 29 19.25 -15.18 -9.32
N LEU A 30 18.80 -15.72 -10.45
CA LEU A 30 17.44 -15.51 -10.94
C LEU A 30 16.39 -16.16 -10.02
N ARG A 31 16.68 -17.35 -9.50
CA ARG A 31 15.84 -18.02 -8.49
C ARG A 31 15.77 -17.23 -7.20
N ASP A 32 16.89 -16.71 -6.70
CA ASP A 32 16.93 -15.90 -5.48
C ASP A 32 16.21 -14.56 -5.67
N ALA A 33 16.40 -13.90 -6.82
CA ALA A 33 15.67 -12.68 -7.17
C ALA A 33 14.16 -12.93 -7.30
N PHE A 34 13.76 -14.06 -7.88
CA PHE A 34 12.36 -14.46 -7.99
C PHE A 34 11.77 -14.81 -6.61
N ALA A 35 12.51 -15.55 -5.78
CA ALA A 35 12.12 -15.87 -4.41
C ALA A 35 11.98 -14.60 -3.56
N ALA A 36 12.94 -13.67 -3.65
CA ALA A 36 12.89 -12.37 -2.99
C ALA A 36 11.71 -11.51 -3.48
N LYS A 37 11.37 -11.58 -4.77
CA LYS A 37 10.19 -10.92 -5.34
C LYS A 37 8.89 -11.58 -4.86
N SER A 38 8.87 -12.90 -4.70
CA SER A 38 7.70 -13.67 -4.23
C SER A 38 7.49 -13.58 -2.71
N ASN A 39 8.56 -13.36 -1.92
CA ASN A 39 8.53 -13.30 -0.46
C ASN A 39 8.24 -11.89 0.09
N ARG A 40 7.96 -10.91 -0.78
CA ARG A 40 7.31 -9.65 -0.37
C ARG A 40 5.82 -9.90 -0.21
N GLY A 41 5.47 -10.73 0.77
CA GLY A 41 4.10 -11.06 1.11
C GLY A 41 3.23 -9.81 1.16
N GLU A 42 2.01 -9.93 0.65
CA GLU A 42 1.01 -8.85 0.60
C GLU A 42 0.92 -8.17 1.97
N ARG A 43 1.35 -6.91 2.06
CA ARG A 43 1.35 -6.16 3.33
C ARG A 43 -0.02 -5.53 3.52
N LYS A 44 -0.74 -5.98 4.56
CA LYS A 44 -1.99 -5.36 5.01
C LYS A 44 -1.69 -4.27 6.04
N LEU A 45 -2.06 -3.02 5.76
CA LEU A 45 -2.01 -1.93 6.74
C LEU A 45 -3.40 -1.36 6.98
N LYS A 46 -3.63 -0.91 8.21
CA LYS A 46 -4.77 -0.08 8.57
C LYS A 46 -4.34 1.39 8.47
N LEU A 47 -4.98 2.15 7.59
CA LEU A 47 -4.75 3.57 7.38
C LEU A 47 -6.09 4.32 7.38
N TYR A 48 -6.03 5.64 7.27
CA TYR A 48 -7.19 6.50 7.43
C TYR A 48 -7.25 7.58 6.35
N HIS A 49 -8.46 7.97 5.97
CA HIS A 49 -8.73 9.10 5.08
C HIS A 49 -9.68 10.09 5.77
N GLY A 50 -9.19 11.29 6.05
CA GLY A 50 -10.01 12.37 6.59
C GLY A 50 -10.55 13.25 5.48
N THR A 51 -11.86 13.48 5.44
CA THR A 51 -12.53 14.25 4.40
C THR A 51 -13.85 14.83 4.93
N SER A 52 -14.65 15.46 4.07
CA SER A 52 -16.01 15.89 4.44
C SER A 52 -16.93 14.69 4.66
N LEU A 53 -17.95 14.83 5.49
CA LEU A 53 -18.91 13.75 5.72
C LEU A 53 -19.56 13.26 4.42
N ASP A 54 -19.95 14.17 3.53
CA ASP A 54 -20.54 13.83 2.22
C ASP A 54 -19.57 13.02 1.35
N ALA A 55 -18.29 13.40 1.32
CA ALA A 55 -17.28 12.62 0.62
C ALA A 55 -17.07 11.25 1.26
N ALA A 56 -17.07 11.17 2.59
CA ALA A 56 -16.91 9.90 3.31
C ALA A 56 -18.09 8.95 3.07
N LEU A 57 -19.33 9.45 3.04
CA LEU A 57 -20.53 8.67 2.68
C LEU A 57 -20.52 8.23 1.21
N ARG A 58 -20.01 9.07 0.30
CA ARG A 58 -19.77 8.66 -1.10
C ARG A 58 -18.72 7.56 -1.20
N ILE A 59 -17.63 7.65 -0.44
CA ILE A 59 -16.60 6.61 -0.39
C ILE A 59 -17.17 5.29 0.12
N GLU A 60 -18.02 5.33 1.14
CA GLU A 60 -18.69 4.13 1.67
C GLU A 60 -19.61 3.48 0.64
N SER A 61 -20.42 4.28 -0.07
CA SER A 61 -21.43 3.77 -1.02
C SER A 61 -20.89 3.44 -2.41
N GLN A 62 -19.84 4.13 -2.88
CA GLN A 62 -19.34 4.06 -4.25
C GLN A 62 -17.86 3.64 -4.34
N GLY A 63 -17.16 3.56 -3.20
CA GLY A 63 -15.71 3.40 -3.16
C GLY A 63 -14.96 4.71 -3.34
N PHE A 64 -13.63 4.66 -3.21
CA PHE A 64 -12.78 5.82 -3.42
C PHE A 64 -12.80 6.29 -4.87
N GLN A 65 -12.63 7.60 -5.07
CA GLN A 65 -12.24 8.18 -6.34
C GLN A 65 -10.80 8.66 -6.22
N ALA A 66 -9.98 8.42 -7.24
CA ALA A 66 -8.59 8.88 -7.23
C ALA A 66 -8.52 10.41 -7.32
N SER A 67 -7.65 11.02 -6.51
CA SER A 67 -7.21 12.37 -6.79
C SER A 67 -6.45 12.40 -8.12
N ALA A 68 -6.66 13.44 -8.93
CA ALA A 68 -5.92 13.65 -10.17
C ALA A 68 -4.50 14.22 -9.91
N THR A 69 -4.25 14.80 -8.74
CA THR A 69 -3.00 15.51 -8.40
C THR A 69 -2.62 15.31 -6.93
N GLY A 70 -1.39 15.73 -6.59
CA GLY A 70 -0.83 15.78 -5.23
C GLY A 70 0.68 15.58 -5.24
N CYS A 71 1.33 15.75 -4.10
CA CYS A 71 2.80 15.62 -3.97
C CYS A 71 3.33 14.23 -4.33
N LEU A 72 2.47 13.21 -4.29
CA LEU A 72 2.79 11.84 -4.69
C LEU A 72 2.03 11.41 -5.95
N GLY A 73 1.65 12.36 -6.80
CA GLY A 73 0.91 12.10 -8.03
C GLY A 73 -0.55 11.65 -7.83
N PRO A 74 -1.20 11.15 -8.90
CA PRO A 74 -2.60 10.73 -8.86
C PRO A 74 -2.82 9.50 -7.96
N GLY A 75 -3.94 9.42 -7.24
CA GLY A 75 -4.26 8.23 -6.43
C GLY A 75 -5.13 8.50 -5.21
N VAL A 76 -5.26 7.48 -4.37
CA VAL A 76 -6.00 7.57 -3.10
C VAL A 76 -5.01 7.88 -1.97
N TYR A 77 -5.22 9.02 -1.31
CA TYR A 77 -4.36 9.48 -0.23
C TYR A 77 -4.83 8.95 1.13
N LEU A 78 -3.94 8.27 1.83
CA LEU A 78 -4.17 7.68 3.15
C LEU A 78 -3.09 8.15 4.13
N ALA A 79 -3.43 8.20 5.40
CA ALA A 79 -2.54 8.65 6.46
C ALA A 79 -2.70 7.84 7.75
N ARG A 80 -1.89 8.17 8.76
CA ARG A 80 -2.15 7.76 10.14
C ARG A 80 -3.41 8.45 10.68
N ALA A 81 -4.00 7.83 11.71
CA ALA A 81 -5.27 8.27 12.31
C ALA A 81 -5.22 9.73 12.78
N ASP A 82 -4.13 10.16 13.40
CA ASP A 82 -3.94 11.53 13.90
C ASP A 82 -3.96 12.57 12.78
N LYS A 83 -3.21 12.36 11.69
CA LYS A 83 -3.20 13.25 10.54
C LYS A 83 -4.57 13.28 9.87
N ALA A 84 -5.14 12.12 9.59
CA ALA A 84 -6.44 12.00 8.93
C ALA A 84 -7.56 12.63 9.78
N LEU A 85 -7.53 12.45 11.10
CA LEU A 85 -8.51 13.06 12.01
C LEU A 85 -8.45 14.58 11.96
N ARG A 86 -7.25 15.19 11.95
CA ARG A 86 -7.13 16.65 11.78
C ARG A 86 -7.76 17.11 10.46
N PHE A 87 -7.54 16.39 9.37
CA PHE A 87 -8.18 16.69 8.08
C PHE A 87 -9.70 16.56 8.13
N ALA A 88 -10.26 15.61 8.89
CA ALA A 88 -11.71 15.50 9.08
C ALA A 88 -12.28 16.62 9.97
N GLN A 89 -11.48 17.18 10.89
CA GLN A 89 -11.92 18.24 11.80
C GLN A 89 -11.76 19.65 11.21
N GLU A 90 -10.91 19.82 10.20
CA GLU A 90 -10.56 21.13 9.63
C GLU A 90 -11.43 21.43 8.40
N GLY A 91 -12.64 21.94 8.64
CA GLY A 91 -13.63 22.32 7.61
C GLY A 91 -13.08 23.10 6.43
N GLY A 92 -12.16 24.04 6.69
CA GLY A 92 -11.50 24.85 5.65
C GLY A 92 -10.63 24.04 4.68
N ARG A 93 -10.16 22.85 5.08
CA ARG A 93 -9.34 21.98 4.22
C ARG A 93 -10.14 20.97 3.41
N HIS A 94 -11.27 20.49 3.94
CA HIS A 94 -12.09 19.47 3.28
C HIS A 94 -13.37 20.03 2.64
N GLY A 95 -13.63 21.33 2.77
CA GLY A 95 -14.71 22.04 2.07
C GLY A 95 -16.13 21.67 2.52
N GLY A 96 -16.30 21.04 3.69
CA GLY A 96 -17.59 20.64 4.23
C GLY A 96 -17.84 21.21 5.63
N ALA A 97 -19.11 21.32 6.02
CA ALA A 97 -19.49 21.74 7.37
C ALA A 97 -19.27 20.63 8.42
N GLU A 98 -19.27 19.37 7.99
CA GLU A 98 -19.09 18.18 8.81
C GLU A 98 -17.97 17.30 8.26
N GLY A 99 -17.29 16.59 9.16
CA GLY A 99 -16.14 15.76 8.89
C GLY A 99 -16.46 14.26 8.87
N GLY A 100 -15.70 13.51 8.10
CA GLY A 100 -15.71 12.05 8.09
C GLY A 100 -14.29 11.50 8.13
N LEU A 101 -14.05 10.50 8.98
CA LEU A 101 -12.83 9.72 9.01
C LEU A 101 -13.12 8.30 8.53
N VAL A 102 -12.52 7.92 7.42
CA VAL A 102 -12.67 6.58 6.83
C VAL A 102 -11.49 5.73 7.26
N GLU A 103 -11.74 4.62 7.96
CA GLU A 103 -10.74 3.57 8.21
C GLU A 103 -10.64 2.67 6.98
N VAL A 104 -9.42 2.42 6.54
CA VAL A 104 -9.10 1.70 5.31
C VAL A 104 -8.12 0.57 5.61
N LEU A 105 -8.51 -0.65 5.27
CA LEU A 105 -7.61 -1.79 5.23
C LEU A 105 -7.01 -1.88 3.82
N VAL A 106 -5.76 -1.47 3.68
CA VAL A 106 -5.02 -1.44 2.40
C VAL A 106 -4.03 -2.59 2.32
N ARG A 107 -3.84 -3.10 1.10
CA ARG A 107 -2.90 -4.12 0.68
C ARG A 107 -1.93 -3.54 -0.32
N PHE A 108 -0.64 -3.74 -0.08
CA PHE A 108 0.42 -3.37 -1.03
C PHE A 108 1.13 -4.62 -1.53
N LYS A 109 1.42 -4.65 -2.83
CA LYS A 109 2.26 -5.67 -3.46
C LYS A 109 3.65 -5.13 -3.79
N ASN A 110 3.73 -3.85 -4.20
CA ASN A 110 4.98 -3.21 -4.61
C ASN A 110 5.01 -1.72 -4.21
N PRO A 111 5.13 -1.40 -2.92
CA PRO A 111 5.21 -0.01 -2.47
C PRO A 111 6.59 0.60 -2.73
N LYS A 112 6.62 1.86 -3.19
CA LYS A 112 7.81 2.73 -3.20
C LYS A 112 7.88 3.54 -1.91
N PHE A 113 9.07 3.73 -1.39
CA PHE A 113 9.35 4.57 -0.23
C PHE A 113 10.24 5.71 -0.66
N VAL A 114 9.81 6.93 -0.42
CA VAL A 114 10.49 8.16 -0.86
C VAL A 114 10.66 9.12 0.31
N ALA A 115 11.64 10.02 0.20
CA ALA A 115 11.92 11.01 1.24
C ALA A 115 11.09 12.30 1.09
N ALA A 116 10.60 12.57 -0.12
CA ALA A 116 9.89 13.81 -0.50
C ALA A 116 8.90 13.52 -1.65
N ASP A 117 8.43 14.57 -2.31
CA ASP A 117 7.53 14.52 -3.48
C ASP A 117 8.04 13.54 -4.56
N ASP A 118 7.13 12.74 -5.11
CA ASP A 118 7.41 11.76 -6.16
C ASP A 118 6.10 11.34 -6.86
N ASP A 119 5.92 11.76 -8.11
CA ASP A 119 4.78 11.38 -8.95
C ASP A 119 5.12 10.33 -10.03
N THR A 120 6.35 9.82 -10.05
CA THR A 120 6.84 8.91 -11.09
C THR A 120 6.64 7.43 -10.76
N TRP A 121 6.38 7.10 -9.49
CA TRP A 121 6.27 5.73 -8.98
C TRP A 121 5.29 4.83 -9.77
N GLN A 122 4.21 5.38 -10.33
CA GLN A 122 3.28 4.59 -11.15
C GLN A 122 3.92 4.12 -12.45
N ALA A 123 4.64 5.01 -13.15
CA ALA A 123 5.34 4.69 -14.39
C ALA A 123 6.49 3.70 -14.15
N GLU A 124 7.05 3.69 -12.95
CA GLU A 124 8.06 2.73 -12.50
C GLU A 124 7.47 1.37 -12.09
N GLY A 125 6.14 1.22 -12.08
CA GLY A 125 5.44 -0.03 -11.80
C GLY A 125 5.19 -0.32 -10.31
N TYR A 126 5.25 0.70 -9.45
CA TYR A 126 4.83 0.58 -8.05
C TYR A 126 3.30 0.73 -7.92
N ASP A 127 2.71 0.11 -6.89
CA ASP A 127 1.26 0.15 -6.63
C ASP A 127 0.86 1.07 -5.47
N ALA A 128 1.86 1.62 -4.78
CA ALA A 128 1.72 2.68 -3.80
C ALA A 128 3.03 3.43 -3.64
N CYS A 129 2.95 4.66 -3.15
CA CYS A 129 4.07 5.48 -2.75
C CYS A 129 3.87 5.96 -1.31
N ARG A 130 4.90 5.88 -0.48
CA ARG A 130 4.90 6.41 0.88
C ARG A 130 6.01 7.44 1.02
N ALA A 131 5.66 8.62 1.52
CA ALA A 131 6.62 9.63 1.95
C ALA A 131 6.49 9.91 3.45
N GLU A 132 7.60 10.17 4.14
CA GLU A 132 7.58 10.65 5.54
C GLU A 132 7.14 12.11 5.62
N GLU A 133 7.51 12.88 4.61
CA GLU A 133 7.13 14.26 4.41
C GLU A 133 7.06 14.56 2.92
N THR A 134 6.28 15.58 2.58
CA THR A 134 6.15 16.17 1.25
C THR A 134 6.24 17.68 1.39
N SER A 135 6.38 18.38 0.27
CA SER A 135 6.35 19.84 0.23
C SER A 135 5.07 20.44 0.84
N ALA A 136 3.96 19.67 0.83
CA ALA A 136 2.69 20.06 1.41
C ALA A 136 2.45 19.56 2.85
N SER A 137 3.27 18.61 3.36
CA SER A 137 3.03 18.02 4.68
C SER A 137 4.29 17.47 5.35
N GLN A 138 4.53 17.90 6.58
CA GLN A 138 5.56 17.33 7.47
C GLN A 138 5.13 16.01 8.14
N ASN A 139 4.05 15.37 7.64
CA ASN A 139 3.49 14.17 8.22
C ASN A 139 3.35 13.09 7.15
N MET A 140 3.71 11.87 7.51
CA MET A 140 3.66 10.70 6.63
C MET A 140 2.33 10.57 5.91
N GLU A 141 2.42 10.24 4.62
CA GLU A 141 1.28 9.89 3.79
C GLU A 141 1.60 8.76 2.82
N TRP A 142 0.52 8.09 2.44
CA TRP A 142 0.48 7.09 1.40
C TRP A 142 -0.35 7.63 0.24
N CYS A 143 0.17 7.52 -0.97
CA CYS A 143 -0.63 7.59 -2.19
C CYS A 143 -0.72 6.18 -2.78
N VAL A 144 -1.94 5.68 -2.93
CA VAL A 144 -2.20 4.30 -3.36
C VAL A 144 -2.82 4.32 -4.74
N LEU A 145 -2.34 3.45 -5.61
CA LEU A 145 -2.91 3.29 -6.95
C LEU A 145 -4.38 2.93 -6.82
N HIS A 146 -5.25 3.69 -7.48
CA HIS A 146 -6.66 3.38 -7.58
C HIS A 146 -6.86 2.32 -8.68
N PRO A 147 -7.21 1.06 -8.35
CA PRO A 147 -7.43 0.06 -9.37
C PRO A 147 -8.83 0.23 -9.97
N SER A 148 -8.88 0.62 -11.23
CA SER A 148 -10.08 0.65 -12.05
C SER A 148 -10.50 -0.78 -12.47
N HIS A 149 -11.05 -1.57 -11.54
CA HIS A 149 -11.83 -2.80 -11.81
C HIS A 149 -11.18 -4.19 -11.64
N THR A 150 -9.98 -4.34 -11.06
CA THR A 150 -9.47 -5.65 -10.60
C THR A 150 -9.07 -5.58 -9.13
N ARG A 151 -9.87 -6.24 -8.25
CA ARG A 151 -9.72 -6.32 -6.77
C ARG A 151 -9.06 -5.11 -6.13
N PRO A 152 -9.81 -4.19 -5.49
CA PRO A 152 -9.20 -2.99 -4.98
C PRO A 152 -8.08 -3.27 -3.97
N ASN A 153 -6.97 -2.55 -4.14
CA ASN A 153 -5.81 -2.57 -3.24
C ASN A 153 -6.23 -2.11 -1.83
N PHE A 154 -7.40 -1.52 -1.66
CA PHE A 154 -7.95 -1.06 -0.40
C PHE A 154 -9.39 -1.56 -0.21
N ARG A 155 -9.75 -1.89 1.04
CA ARG A 155 -11.13 -2.08 1.50
C ARG A 155 -11.44 -1.00 2.52
N VAL A 156 -12.57 -0.34 2.38
CA VAL A 156 -13.12 0.53 3.45
C VAL A 156 -13.62 -0.39 4.56
N ALA A 157 -13.23 -0.11 5.81
CA ALA A 157 -13.52 -0.96 6.97
C ALA A 157 -14.50 -0.30 7.95
N VAL A 158 -14.38 1.01 8.21
CA VAL A 158 -15.25 1.75 9.15
C VAL A 158 -15.37 3.20 8.70
N LEU A 159 -16.54 3.80 8.88
CA LEU A 159 -16.76 5.25 8.75
C LEU A 159 -17.01 5.84 10.15
N LEU A 160 -16.18 6.78 10.59
CA LEU A 160 -16.42 7.56 11.80
C LEU A 160 -16.91 8.96 11.39
N LYS A 161 -18.11 9.35 11.84
CA LYS A 161 -18.68 10.65 11.55
C LYS A 161 -18.28 11.64 12.65
N TYR A 162 -17.92 12.85 12.24
CA TYR A 162 -17.61 13.95 13.14
C TYR A 162 -18.56 15.10 12.84
N ARG A 163 -19.51 15.33 13.75
CA ARG A 163 -20.23 16.60 13.82
C ARG A 163 -19.59 17.45 14.90
N SER A 164 -19.43 18.74 14.64
CA SER A 164 -19.03 19.67 15.69
C SER A 164 -20.01 19.51 16.87
N ASN A 165 -19.46 19.15 18.03
CA ASN A 165 -20.12 18.92 19.32
C ASN A 165 -20.94 17.62 19.54
N ALA A 166 -20.88 16.63 18.64
CA ALA A 166 -21.36 15.26 18.92
C ALA A 166 -20.61 14.22 18.08
N HIS A 167 -20.06 13.19 18.72
CA HIS A 167 -19.49 12.03 18.03
C HIS A 167 -20.58 10.98 17.83
N ASP A 168 -21.10 10.86 16.61
CA ASP A 168 -21.96 9.74 16.22
C ASP A 168 -21.10 8.71 15.46
N VAL A 169 -20.83 7.57 16.07
CA VAL A 169 -20.15 6.44 15.40
C VAL A 169 -21.18 5.69 14.57
N VAL A 170 -20.98 5.63 13.26
CA VAL A 170 -21.81 4.82 12.35
C VAL A 170 -20.95 3.70 11.77
N GLU A 171 -21.04 2.51 12.35
CA GLU A 171 -20.29 1.35 11.87
C GLU A 171 -20.87 0.87 10.52
N GLY A 172 -20.06 0.93 9.45
CA GLY A 172 -20.39 0.36 8.14
C GLY A 172 -20.07 -1.14 8.07
N THR A 173 -20.87 -1.92 7.34
CA THR A 173 -20.71 -3.38 7.22
C THR A 173 -19.86 -3.80 6.01
N TYR A 174 -19.08 -4.86 6.17
CA TYR A 174 -18.29 -5.52 5.12
C TYR A 174 -19.19 -6.14 4.04
N ALA A 175 -18.98 -5.81 2.76
CA ALA A 175 -19.41 -6.66 1.65
C ALA A 175 -18.29 -7.68 1.32
N ASP A 176 -18.65 -8.95 1.48
CA ASP A 176 -18.06 -10.20 0.97
C ASP A 176 -16.77 -10.72 1.65
N ASP A 177 -16.93 -11.50 2.74
CA ASP A 177 -16.75 -12.99 2.81
C ASP A 177 -17.04 -13.50 4.27
N PRO A 178 -17.69 -14.67 4.49
CA PRO A 178 -18.37 -15.05 5.74
C PRO A 178 -17.43 -15.83 6.67
N GLY A 179 -16.82 -15.18 7.65
CA GLY A 179 -15.97 -15.85 8.65
C GLY A 179 -15.95 -15.09 9.98
N PRO A 180 -15.80 -15.81 11.12
CA PRO A 180 -16.47 -15.44 12.36
C PRO A 180 -15.98 -14.11 12.95
N ILE A 181 -16.98 -13.30 13.24
CA ILE A 181 -16.93 -11.96 13.83
C ILE A 181 -16.34 -12.07 15.24
N GLY A 182 -15.05 -11.74 15.36
CA GLY A 182 -14.36 -11.60 16.63
C GLY A 182 -14.34 -10.13 17.09
N SER A 183 -15.44 -9.68 17.70
CA SER A 183 -15.58 -8.55 18.63
C SER A 183 -14.38 -7.57 18.74
N LEU A 184 -14.49 -6.40 18.10
CA LEU A 184 -13.56 -5.27 18.28
C LEU A 184 -14.00 -4.29 19.39
N ARG A 185 -14.63 -4.79 20.47
CA ARG A 185 -14.95 -4.01 21.68
C ARG A 185 -13.74 -3.66 22.58
N LYS A 186 -12.50 -3.92 22.15
CA LYS A 186 -11.33 -3.83 23.04
C LYS A 186 -10.31 -2.74 22.70
N LEU A 187 -10.58 -1.85 21.74
CA LEU A 187 -9.61 -0.82 21.35
C LEU A 187 -9.95 0.63 21.70
N LEU A 188 -11.02 0.87 22.47
CA LEU A 188 -11.26 2.16 23.10
C LEU A 188 -11.59 1.89 24.57
N GLY A 189 -10.61 2.13 25.45
CA GLY A 189 -10.69 1.86 26.87
C GLY A 189 -11.75 2.69 27.60
N GLY A 190 -13.01 2.26 27.54
CA GLY A 190 -14.04 2.62 28.50
C GLY A 190 -14.09 1.57 29.61
N ARG A 191 -13.94 2.02 30.86
CA ARG A 191 -14.43 1.27 32.02
C ARG A 191 -15.95 1.29 32.02
#